data_AF-A0A2D9RBU5-F1
#
_entry.id   AF-A0A2D9RBU5-F1
#
_cell.length_a   1.000
_cell.length_b   1.000
_cell.length_c   1.000
_cell.angle_alpha   90.00
_cell.angle_beta   90.00
_cell.angle_gamma   90.00
#
_symmetry.space_group_name_H-M   'P 1'
#
loop_
_entity.id
_entity.type
_entity.pdbx_description
1 polymer ?
#
loop_
_entity_poly.entity_id
_entity_poly.type
_entity_poly.pdbx_seq_one_letter_code
_entity_poly.pdbx_strand_id
1 'polypeptide(L)'
;MKRFAVYIMASRRNGTLYTGLTSSLSRRVYAHREGLMAGFTKKYGIKRLVWYEMHDDKQAAYEREARIKKWRRDWKLNLIEDQNPDWHDLFEEIAHD
;
A
#
# COMPACT_ATOMS: atom_id res chain seq x y z
N MET A 1 9.26 -7.38 -18.55
CA MET A 1 8.49 -8.29 -17.68
C MET A 1 7.54 -7.44 -16.83
N LYS A 2 6.30 -7.86 -16.59
CA LYS A 2 5.33 -7.03 -15.84
C LYS A 2 5.52 -7.26 -14.34
N ARG A 3 5.79 -6.20 -13.58
CA ARG A 3 5.90 -6.27 -12.12
C ARG A 3 4.57 -5.99 -11.43
N PHE A 4 4.40 -6.58 -10.25
CA PHE A 4 3.22 -6.44 -9.40
C PHE A 4 3.65 -5.92 -8.03
N ALA A 5 2.93 -4.94 -7.50
CA ALA A 5 3.19 -4.35 -6.20
C ALA A 5 2.09 -4.74 -5.22
N VAL A 6 2.48 -5.31 -4.09
CA VAL A 6 1.64 -5.36 -2.89
C VAL A 6 1.97 -4.13 -2.07
N TYR A 7 0.96 -3.44 -1.55
CA TYR A 7 1.17 -2.17 -0.87
C TYR A 7 0.23 -1.97 0.31
N ILE A 8 0.65 -1.13 1.25
CA ILE A 8 -0.16 -0.65 2.37
C ILE A 8 -0.22 0.87 2.33
N MET A 9 -1.45 1.40 2.35
CA MET A 9 -1.71 2.82 2.55
C MET A 9 -2.33 3.08 3.92
N ALA A 10 -2.12 4.29 4.45
CA ALA A 10 -2.65 4.73 5.73
C ALA A 10 -3.30 6.12 5.65
N SER A 11 -4.28 6.38 6.53
CA SER A 11 -4.81 7.74 6.72
C SER A 11 -3.85 8.62 7.55
N ARG A 12 -3.23 8.03 8.58
CA ARG A 12 -2.22 8.61 9.45
C ARG A 12 -1.42 7.52 10.15
N ARG A 13 -0.34 7.88 10.86
CA ARG A 13 0.38 6.95 11.75
C ARG A 13 -0.60 6.27 12.70
N ASN A 14 -0.57 4.95 12.77
CA ASN A 14 -1.50 4.13 13.54
C ASN A 14 -3.00 4.32 13.20
N GLY A 15 -3.31 4.85 12.02
CA GLY A 15 -4.67 5.05 11.52
C GLY A 15 -5.24 3.84 10.78
N THR A 16 -6.27 4.10 9.97
CA THR A 16 -6.90 3.10 9.10
C THR A 16 -5.90 2.66 8.04
N LEU A 17 -5.77 1.34 7.85
CA LEU A 17 -4.89 0.74 6.86
C LEU A 17 -5.71 0.18 5.69
N TYR A 18 -5.15 0.27 4.50
CA TYR A 18 -5.65 -0.37 3.29
C TYR A 18 -4.52 -1.17 2.66
N THR A 19 -4.76 -2.46 2.39
CA THR A 19 -3.82 -3.34 1.70
C THR A 19 -4.36 -3.64 0.31
N GLY A 20 -3.52 -3.51 -0.72
CA GLY A 20 -3.90 -3.80 -2.08
C GLY A 20 -2.77 -4.38 -2.93
N LEU A 21 -3.14 -4.80 -4.14
CA LEU A 21 -2.27 -5.31 -5.18
C LEU A 21 -2.52 -4.53 -6.48
N THR A 22 -1.47 -4.20 -7.22
CA THR A 22 -1.57 -3.53 -8.52
C THR A 22 -0.39 -3.88 -9.43
N SER A 23 -0.52 -3.69 -10.74
CA SER A 23 0.61 -3.75 -11.69
C SER A 23 1.08 -2.37 -12.15
N SER A 24 0.54 -1.31 -11.55
CA SER A 24 0.94 0.09 -11.73
C SER A 24 0.74 0.79 -10.39
N LEU A 25 1.81 0.86 -9.60
CA LEU A 25 1.77 1.33 -8.22
C LEU A 25 1.54 2.85 -8.17
N SER A 26 2.37 3.62 -8.88
CA SER A 26 2.29 5.08 -8.95
C SER A 26 0.87 5.56 -9.30
N ARG A 27 0.32 5.08 -10.42
CA ARG A 27 -1.04 5.40 -10.86
C ARG A 27 -2.11 5.05 -9.82
N ARG A 28 -2.01 3.87 -9.19
CA ARG A 28 -3.02 3.41 -8.21
C ARG A 28 -2.98 4.24 -6.94
N VAL A 29 -1.79 4.52 -6.43
CA VAL A 29 -1.59 5.32 -5.22
C VAL A 29 -2.05 6.75 -5.49
N TYR A 30 -1.68 7.35 -6.63
CA TYR A 30 -2.17 8.66 -7.04
C TYR A 30 -3.71 8.73 -7.03
N ALA A 31 -4.39 7.75 -7.62
CA ALA A 31 -5.85 7.72 -7.63
C ALA A 31 -6.49 7.66 -6.23
N HIS A 32 -5.84 7.00 -5.27
CA HIS A 32 -6.29 6.97 -3.88
C HIS A 32 -5.98 8.28 -3.13
N ARG A 33 -4.79 8.86 -3.30
CA ARG A 33 -4.37 10.17 -2.76
C ARG A 33 -5.36 11.27 -3.13
N GLU A 34 -5.67 11.34 -4.41
CA GLU A 34 -6.54 12.36 -5.00
C GLU A 34 -8.02 12.03 -4.85
N GLY A 35 -8.36 10.85 -4.31
CA GLY A 35 -9.76 10.46 -4.09
C GLY A 35 -10.56 10.35 -5.39
N LEU A 36 -9.89 9.98 -6.49
CA LEU A 36 -10.48 9.87 -7.84
C LEU A 36 -11.47 8.70 -7.95
N MET A 37 -11.36 7.72 -7.05
CA MET A 37 -12.27 6.59 -6.97
C MET A 37 -13.08 6.67 -5.68
N ALA A 38 -14.40 6.49 -5.79
CA ALA A 38 -15.24 6.22 -4.62
C ALA A 38 -14.82 4.89 -3.98
N GLY A 39 -14.98 4.78 -2.66
CA GLY A 39 -14.70 3.54 -1.92
C GLY A 39 -14.08 3.76 -0.55
N PHE A 40 -13.56 2.68 0.02
CA PHE A 40 -13.02 2.63 1.38
C PHE A 40 -11.91 3.67 1.62
N THR A 41 -10.95 3.76 0.69
CA THR A 41 -9.81 4.67 0.83
C THR A 41 -10.25 6.14 0.84
N LYS A 42 -11.17 6.52 -0.05
CA LYS A 42 -11.78 7.86 -0.06
C LYS A 42 -12.58 8.14 1.21
N LYS A 43 -13.43 7.20 1.64
CA LYS A 43 -14.28 7.33 2.83
C LYS A 43 -13.48 7.58 4.11
N TYR A 44 -12.33 6.92 4.25
CA TYR A 44 -11.49 6.99 5.46
C TYR A 44 -10.26 7.88 5.32
N GLY A 45 -10.17 8.68 4.25
CA GLY A 45 -9.05 9.60 4.02
C GLY A 45 -7.69 8.90 3.95
N ILE A 46 -7.64 7.68 3.40
CA ILE A 46 -6.42 6.89 3.26
C ILE A 46 -5.65 7.39 2.05
N LYS A 47 -4.59 8.16 2.31
CA LYS A 47 -3.84 8.88 1.28
C LYS A 47 -2.34 8.61 1.26
N ARG A 48 -1.74 8.14 2.36
CA ARG A 48 -0.28 7.96 2.44
C ARG A 48 0.11 6.56 2.02
N LEU A 49 1.08 6.43 1.13
CA LEU A 49 1.72 5.13 0.88
C LEU A 49 2.78 4.94 1.97
N VAL A 50 2.67 3.87 2.76
CA VAL A 50 3.57 3.68 3.92
C VAL A 50 4.42 2.42 3.81
N TRP A 51 4.09 1.52 2.89
CA TRP A 51 4.87 0.31 2.61
C TRP A 51 4.49 -0.27 1.25
N TYR A 52 5.45 -0.87 0.53
CA TYR A 52 5.20 -1.66 -0.67
C TYR A 52 6.28 -2.74 -0.88
N GLU A 53 5.94 -3.78 -1.63
CA GLU A 53 6.82 -4.88 -2.02
C GLU A 53 6.56 -5.25 -3.49
N MET A 54 7.63 -5.39 -4.27
CA MET A 54 7.56 -5.71 -5.69
C MET A 54 7.74 -7.21 -5.93
N HIS A 55 6.94 -7.74 -6.86
CA HIS A 55 6.95 -9.14 -7.27
C HIS A 55 7.00 -9.23 -8.79
N ASP A 56 7.80 -10.18 -9.28
CA ASP A 56 7.90 -10.52 -10.70
C ASP A 56 6.81 -11.50 -11.17
N ASP A 57 6.13 -12.15 -10.22
CA ASP A 57 5.03 -13.09 -10.47
C ASP A 57 3.71 -12.61 -9.84
N LYS A 58 2.62 -12.74 -10.60
CA LYS A 58 1.28 -12.31 -10.18
C LYS A 58 0.74 -13.17 -9.04
N GLN A 59 0.98 -14.48 -9.09
CA GLN A 59 0.46 -15.42 -8.11
C GLN A 59 1.12 -15.20 -6.75
N ALA A 60 2.44 -15.03 -6.73
CA ALA A 60 3.21 -14.66 -5.54
C ALA A 60 2.68 -13.36 -4.91
N ALA A 61 2.44 -12.32 -5.73
CA ALA A 61 1.89 -11.05 -5.26
C ALA A 61 0.46 -11.19 -4.69
N TYR A 62 -0.38 -12.00 -5.34
CA TYR A 62 -1.73 -12.30 -4.88
C TYR A 62 -1.73 -13.02 -3.52
N GLU A 63 -0.90 -14.05 -3.36
CA GLU A 63 -0.77 -14.80 -2.11
C GLU A 63 -0.20 -13.93 -0.99
N ARG A 64 0.77 -13.07 -1.31
CA ARG A 64 1.36 -12.11 -0.37
C ARG A 64 0.31 -11.12 0.12
N GLU A 65 -0.47 -10.53 -0.78
CA GLU A 65 -1.55 -9.60 -0.44
C GLU A 65 -2.63 -10.27 0.44
N ALA A 66 -3.07 -11.48 0.04
CA ALA A 66 -4.07 -12.24 0.78
C ALA A 66 -3.59 -12.58 2.20
N ARG A 67 -2.30 -12.91 2.35
CA ARG A 67 -1.67 -13.18 3.66
C ARG A 67 -1.65 -11.93 4.53
N ILE A 68 -1.18 -10.81 4.00
CA ILE A 68 -1.13 -9.54 4.73
C ILE A 68 -2.54 -9.11 5.14
N LYS A 69 -3.55 -9.21 4.27
CA LYS A 69 -4.93 -8.85 4.63
C LYS A 69 -5.44 -9.58 5.88
N LYS A 70 -5.12 -10.87 6.02
CA LYS A 70 -5.52 -11.74 7.16
C LYS A 70 -4.69 -11.52 8.42
N TRP A 71 -3.57 -10.80 8.36
CA TRP A 71 -2.75 -10.57 9.54
C TRP A 71 -3.44 -9.75 10.61
N ARG A 72 -3.05 -10.03 11.86
CA ARG A 72 -3.30 -9.15 13.01
C ARG A 72 -2.75 -7.76 12.71
N ARG A 73 -3.38 -6.75 13.30
CA ARG A 73 -2.98 -5.35 13.11
C ARG A 73 -1.51 -5.13 13.45
N ASP A 74 -1.06 -5.63 14.59
CA ASP A 74 0.30 -5.40 15.10
C ASP A 74 1.37 -5.90 14.11
N TRP A 75 1.11 -7.01 13.40
CA TRP A 75 2.04 -7.52 12.39
C TRP A 75 2.12 -6.62 11.15
N LYS A 76 1.03 -5.94 10.80
CA LYS A 76 1.04 -4.94 9.73
C LYS A 76 1.82 -3.69 10.17
N LEU A 77 1.68 -3.28 11.42
CA LEU A 77 2.44 -2.15 11.97
C LEU A 77 3.93 -2.47 11.99
N ASN A 78 4.32 -3.65 12.50
CA ASN A 78 5.71 -4.10 12.50
C ASN A 78 6.28 -4.15 11.07
N LEU A 79 5.51 -4.65 10.09
CA LEU A 79 5.95 -4.67 8.69
C LEU A 79 6.22 -3.25 8.14
N ILE A 80 5.36 -2.28 8.48
CA ILE A 80 5.56 -0.89 8.08
C ILE A 80 6.78 -0.30 8.79
N GLU A 81 6.86 -0.46 10.11
CA GLU A 81 7.86 0.20 10.96
C GLU A 81 9.28 -0.38 10.80
N ASP A 82 9.41 -1.62 10.35
CA ASP A 82 10.70 -2.25 10.01
C ASP A 82 11.42 -1.52 8.85
N GLN A 83 10.67 -0.96 7.91
CA GLN A 83 11.21 -0.26 6.73
C GLN A 83 10.97 1.25 6.75
N ASN A 84 9.93 1.70 7.44
CA ASN A 84 9.44 3.07 7.44
C ASN A 84 8.95 3.49 8.85
N PRO A 85 9.85 3.57 9.85
CA PRO A 85 9.50 3.81 11.25
C PRO A 85 8.75 5.13 11.50
N ASP A 86 9.02 6.13 10.66
CA ASP A 86 8.40 7.46 10.73
C ASP A 86 7.16 7.60 9.85
N TRP A 87 6.76 6.53 9.15
CA TRP A 87 5.60 6.49 8.27
C TRP A 87 5.64 7.61 7.22
N HIS A 88 6.82 7.85 6.66
CA HIS A 88 6.99 8.72 5.51
C HIS A 88 6.10 8.25 4.37
N ASP A 89 5.61 9.24 3.63
CA ASP A 89 4.77 8.98 2.49
C ASP A 89 5.64 8.63 1.28
N LEU A 90 5.72 7.34 0.97
CA LEU A 90 6.63 6.78 -0.02
C LEU A 90 6.19 7.07 -1.47
N PHE A 91 5.14 7.86 -1.68
CA PHE A 91 4.65 8.15 -3.01
C PHE A 91 5.70 8.84 -3.88
N GLU A 92 6.48 9.77 -3.32
CA GLU A 92 7.51 10.50 -4.06
C GLU A 92 8.63 9.57 -4.59
N GLU A 93 8.91 8.45 -3.90
CA GLU A 93 9.91 7.46 -4.33
C GLU A 93 9.50 6.74 -5.62
N ILE A 94 8.20 6.67 -5.90
CA ILE A 94 7.63 5.95 -7.04
C ILE A 94 6.94 6.88 -8.04
N ALA A 95 6.89 8.18 -7.76
CA ALA A 95 6.20 9.16 -8.59
C ALA A 95 6.95 9.45 -9.90
N HIS A 96 8.21 9.04 -10.00
CA HIS A 96 9.10 9.28 -11.13
C HIS A 96 9.22 8.08 -12.09
N ASP A 97 8.56 6.95 -11.78
CA ASP A 97 8.53 5.72 -12.58
C ASP A 97 7.40 5.70 -13.63
#